data_AF-W9GUN3-F1
#
_entry.id   AF-W9GUN3-F1
#
_cell.length_a   1.000
_cell.length_b   1.000
_cell.length_c   1.000
_cell.angle_alpha   90.00
_cell.angle_beta   90.00
_cell.angle_gamma   90.00
#
_symmetry.space_group_name_H-M   'P 1'
#
loop_
_entity.id
_entity.type
_entity.pdbx_description
1 polymer ?
#
loop_
_entity_poly.entity_id
_entity_poly.type
_entity_poly.pdbx_seq_one_letter_code
_entity_poly.pdbx_strand_id
1 'polypeptide(L)'
;MIEAWAWLEAQGLLVPAEDISNSRGWRQLSRRAKKFEDETDFAKYAVARTLPKEALHPRIAKKVWMAFMRGEFDVAVFQAMKAVEVAVRAATNIPELGVKLMRSAFKPDNGPLTDMTVEPGERSARMELFAGAIGSYKNPHSHRDVTLDNPAEALEVILLANHLMRIVESRCQTMSS
;
A
#
# COMPACT_ATOMS: atom_id res chain seq x y z
N MET A 1 23.21 -0.52 -22.60
CA MET A 1 24.31 -0.98 -21.72
C MET A 1 24.61 0.02 -20.61
N ILE A 2 24.93 1.29 -20.91
CA ILE A 2 25.23 2.32 -19.89
C ILE A 2 24.04 2.61 -18.97
N GLU A 3 22.82 2.67 -19.51
CA GLU A 3 21.60 2.94 -18.74
C GLU A 3 21.25 1.80 -17.77
N ALA A 4 21.41 0.54 -18.19
CA ALA A 4 21.21 -0.62 -17.32
C ALA A 4 22.22 -0.63 -16.16
N TRP A 5 23.46 -0.23 -16.44
CA TRP A 5 24.50 -0.10 -15.42
C TRP A 5 24.20 1.01 -14.40
N ALA A 6 23.85 2.21 -14.90
CA ALA A 6 23.45 3.33 -14.05
C ALA A 6 22.21 3.01 -13.23
N TRP A 7 21.27 2.27 -13.79
CA TRP A 7 20.09 1.78 -13.08
C TRP A 7 20.48 0.85 -11.93
N LEU A 8 21.35 -0.14 -12.14
CA LEU A 8 21.82 -1.05 -11.10
C LEU A 8 22.56 -0.33 -9.95
N GLU A 9 23.34 0.70 -10.27
CA GLU A 9 23.99 1.57 -9.27
C GLU A 9 22.98 2.40 -8.49
N ALA A 10 22.02 3.05 -9.17
CA ALA A 10 20.92 3.75 -8.52
C ALA A 10 20.06 2.81 -7.67
N GLN A 11 19.94 1.55 -8.09
CA GLN A 11 19.29 0.50 -7.33
C GLN A 11 20.12 0.00 -6.14
N GLY A 12 21.37 0.42 -5.95
CA GLY A 12 22.25 -0.08 -4.88
C GLY A 12 22.49 -1.59 -4.98
N LEU A 13 22.38 -2.13 -6.19
CA LEU A 13 22.72 -3.52 -6.50
C LEU A 13 24.20 -3.64 -6.85
N LEU A 14 24.76 -2.58 -7.42
CA LEU A 14 26.19 -2.35 -7.56
C LEU A 14 26.66 -1.34 -6.51
N VAL A 15 27.74 -1.67 -5.80
CA VAL A 15 28.41 -0.78 -4.83
C VAL A 15 29.90 -0.69 -5.16
N PRO A 16 30.61 0.37 -4.74
CA PRO A 16 32.06 0.43 -4.88
C PRO A 16 32.73 -0.80 -4.25
N ALA A 17 33.73 -1.36 -4.92
CA ALA A 17 34.57 -2.40 -4.33
C ALA A 17 35.39 -1.80 -3.18
N GLU A 18 35.51 -2.52 -2.06
CA GLU A 18 36.14 -2.03 -0.83
C GLU A 18 37.67 -1.92 -0.91
N ASP A 19 38.30 -2.26 -2.03
CA ASP A 19 39.77 -2.30 -2.12
C ASP A 19 40.39 -0.90 -2.22
N ILE A 20 41.17 -0.53 -1.20
CA ILE A 20 41.58 0.84 -0.86
C ILE A 20 42.70 1.37 -1.76
N SER A 21 43.32 0.55 -2.62
CA SER A 21 44.54 0.95 -3.32
C SER A 21 44.38 1.37 -4.79
N ASN A 22 43.27 1.06 -5.49
CA ASN A 22 43.09 1.51 -6.89
C ASN A 22 41.64 1.42 -7.44
N SER A 23 40.62 1.50 -6.60
CA SER A 23 39.21 1.28 -6.94
C SER A 23 38.49 2.47 -7.60
N ARG A 24 39.17 3.24 -8.48
CA ARG A 24 38.49 4.24 -9.31
C ARG A 24 37.78 3.58 -10.49
N GLY A 25 36.67 2.91 -10.21
CA GLY A 25 35.72 2.45 -11.24
C GLY A 25 35.19 1.03 -11.09
N TRP A 26 35.77 0.21 -10.20
CA TRP A 26 35.31 -1.16 -10.01
C TRP A 26 34.07 -1.21 -9.11
N ARG A 27 33.02 -1.87 -9.60
CA ARG A 27 31.78 -2.14 -8.86
C ARG A 27 31.70 -3.62 -8.51
N GLN A 28 31.14 -3.92 -7.35
CA GLN A 28 30.80 -5.27 -6.93
C GLN A 28 29.32 -5.39 -6.64
N LEU A 29 28.80 -6.61 -6.74
CA LEU A 29 27.45 -6.92 -6.24
C LEU A 29 27.39 -6.61 -4.74
N SER A 30 26.37 -5.84 -4.35
CA SER A 30 26.10 -5.59 -2.95
C SER A 30 25.76 -6.90 -2.22
N ARG A 31 25.89 -6.92 -0.89
CA ARG A 31 25.47 -8.08 -0.07
C ARG A 31 24.02 -8.49 -0.34
N ARG A 32 23.17 -7.54 -0.76
CA ARG A 32 21.79 -7.78 -1.15
C ARG A 32 21.68 -8.39 -2.55
N ALA A 33 22.40 -7.85 -3.54
CA ALA A 33 22.38 -8.38 -4.90
C ALA A 33 22.89 -9.83 -4.96
N LYS A 34 23.84 -10.20 -4.09
CA LYS A 34 24.35 -11.57 -3.95
C LYS A 34 23.33 -12.57 -3.37
N LYS A 35 22.19 -12.11 -2.85
CA LYS A 35 21.13 -12.97 -2.30
C LYS A 35 20.03 -13.29 -3.30
N PHE A 36 20.06 -12.73 -4.51
CA PHE A 36 19.09 -13.09 -5.54
C PHE A 36 19.45 -14.46 -6.09
N GLU A 37 18.55 -15.43 -5.95
CA GLU A 37 18.74 -16.80 -6.43
C GLU A 37 18.26 -16.93 -7.89
N ASP A 38 17.28 -16.13 -8.30
CA ASP A 38 16.73 -16.11 -9.64
C ASP A 38 16.22 -14.71 -10.09
N GLU A 39 15.68 -14.66 -11.32
CA GLU A 39 15.05 -13.44 -11.88
C GLU A 39 13.79 -13.01 -11.11
N THR A 40 13.11 -13.94 -10.45
CA THR A 40 11.91 -13.69 -9.65
C THR A 40 12.24 -12.87 -8.41
N ASP A 41 13.34 -13.18 -7.73
CA ASP A 41 13.85 -12.41 -6.58
C ASP A 41 14.24 -10.99 -6.97
N PHE A 42 14.85 -10.84 -8.16
CA PHE A 42 15.18 -9.54 -8.71
C PHE A 42 13.92 -8.73 -9.08
N ALA A 43 12.90 -9.36 -9.68
CA ALA A 43 11.64 -8.71 -10.02
C ALA A 43 10.88 -8.26 -8.75
N LYS A 44 10.78 -9.12 -7.73
CA LYS A 44 10.23 -8.77 -6.41
C LYS A 44 10.95 -7.57 -5.80
N TYR A 45 12.27 -7.55 -5.90
CA TYR A 45 13.09 -6.45 -5.42
C TYR A 45 12.84 -5.14 -6.19
N ALA A 46 12.77 -5.19 -7.52
CA ALA A 46 12.50 -4.03 -8.36
C ALA A 46 11.14 -3.41 -8.04
N VAL A 47 10.11 -4.24 -7.84
CA VAL A 47 8.77 -3.81 -7.40
C VAL A 47 8.80 -3.25 -5.97
N ALA A 48 9.55 -3.83 -5.04
CA ALA A 48 9.64 -3.27 -3.69
C ALA A 48 10.25 -1.87 -3.62
N ARG A 49 11.09 -1.52 -4.59
CA ARG A 49 11.62 -0.15 -4.73
C ARG A 49 10.67 0.83 -5.41
N THR A 50 9.56 0.38 -6.01
CA THR A 50 8.53 1.29 -6.52
C THR A 50 7.59 1.78 -5.42
N LEU A 51 7.67 1.24 -4.19
CA LEU A 51 6.92 1.73 -3.04
C LEU A 51 7.79 2.65 -2.14
N PRO A 52 7.89 3.95 -2.44
CA PRO A 52 8.51 4.90 -1.53
C PRO A 52 7.68 4.97 -0.25
N LYS A 53 8.31 4.65 0.88
CA LYS A 53 7.65 4.64 2.20
C LYS A 53 7.02 5.99 2.52
N GLU A 54 7.64 7.07 2.06
CA GLU A 54 7.23 8.45 2.25
C GLU A 54 5.92 8.78 1.51
N ALA A 55 5.59 8.03 0.44
CA ALA A 55 4.32 8.18 -0.26
C ALA A 55 3.17 7.44 0.43
N LEU A 56 3.44 6.61 1.45
CA LEU A 56 2.42 5.95 2.24
C LEU A 56 1.90 6.86 3.35
N HIS A 57 0.62 6.71 3.64
CA HIS A 57 -0.06 7.41 4.70
C HIS A 57 0.64 7.13 6.05
N PRO A 58 0.93 8.15 6.89
CA PRO A 58 1.74 7.98 8.09
C PRO A 58 1.26 6.86 9.02
N ARG A 59 -0.07 6.70 9.16
CA ARG A 59 -0.71 5.63 9.96
C ARG A 59 -0.37 4.20 9.51
N ILE A 60 -0.05 3.96 8.24
CA ILE A 60 0.25 2.62 7.71
C ILE A 60 1.71 2.45 7.29
N ALA A 61 2.39 3.56 6.98
CA ALA A 61 3.70 3.59 6.32
C ALA A 61 4.73 2.65 6.94
N LYS A 62 4.92 2.67 8.27
CA LYS A 62 5.94 1.84 8.91
C LYS A 62 5.61 0.34 8.83
N LYS A 63 4.40 -0.07 9.23
CA LYS A 63 4.04 -1.48 9.40
C LYS A 63 3.86 -2.19 8.06
N VAL A 64 3.10 -1.56 7.15
CA VAL A 64 2.83 -2.11 5.82
C VAL A 64 4.12 -2.22 5.01
N TRP A 65 4.96 -1.18 5.03
CA TRP A 65 6.24 -1.21 4.32
C TRP A 65 7.17 -2.29 4.86
N MET A 66 7.27 -2.48 6.18
CA MET A 66 8.09 -3.53 6.78
C MET A 66 7.62 -4.95 6.42
N ALA A 67 6.31 -5.19 6.37
CA ALA A 67 5.76 -6.48 5.92
C ALA A 67 6.05 -6.70 4.43
N PHE A 68 5.78 -5.70 3.59
CA PHE A 68 6.02 -5.76 2.15
C PHE A 68 7.49 -6.03 1.81
N MET A 69 8.42 -5.32 2.46
CA MET A 69 9.86 -5.51 2.25
C MET A 69 10.39 -6.89 2.67
N ARG A 70 9.63 -7.61 3.51
CA ARG A 70 9.94 -8.99 3.94
C ARG A 70 9.27 -10.05 3.06
N GLY A 71 8.51 -9.65 2.05
CA GLY A 71 7.72 -10.56 1.21
C GLY A 71 6.44 -11.07 1.88
N GLU A 72 6.06 -10.51 3.03
CA GLU A 72 4.80 -10.83 3.73
C GLU A 72 3.66 -9.99 3.12
N PHE A 73 3.34 -10.26 1.86
CA PHE A 73 2.44 -9.43 1.05
C PHE A 73 0.98 -9.47 1.53
N ASP A 74 0.50 -10.66 1.86
CA ASP A 74 -0.80 -10.90 2.49
C ASP A 74 -0.97 -10.11 3.78
N VAL A 75 0.06 -10.14 4.65
CA VAL A 75 0.12 -9.38 5.89
C VAL A 75 0.11 -7.88 5.61
N ALA A 76 0.88 -7.42 4.63
CA ALA A 76 0.94 -6.01 4.25
C ALA A 76 -0.42 -5.49 3.77
N VAL A 77 -1.10 -6.24 2.89
CA VAL A 77 -2.44 -5.92 2.39
C VAL A 77 -3.47 -5.92 3.51
N PHE A 78 -3.49 -6.97 4.34
CA PHE A 78 -4.42 -7.05 5.48
C PHE A 78 -4.24 -5.87 6.43
N GLN A 79 -3.00 -5.52 6.76
CA GLN A 79 -2.71 -4.38 7.64
C GLN A 79 -3.15 -3.05 7.03
N ALA A 80 -2.96 -2.86 5.72
CA ALA A 80 -3.38 -1.65 5.01
C ALA A 80 -4.91 -1.51 5.00
N MET A 81 -5.64 -2.57 4.65
CA MET A 81 -7.10 -2.55 4.59
C MET A 81 -7.76 -2.48 5.97
N LYS A 82 -7.16 -3.12 6.98
CA LYS A 82 -7.58 -2.96 8.37
C LYS A 82 -7.44 -1.52 8.84
N ALA A 83 -6.39 -0.81 8.42
CA ALA A 83 -6.22 0.59 8.79
C ALA A 83 -7.30 1.50 8.19
N VAL A 84 -7.76 1.24 6.96
CA VAL A 84 -8.91 1.94 6.35
C VAL A 84 -10.15 1.78 7.22
N GLU A 85 -10.48 0.55 7.61
CA GLU A 85 -11.65 0.29 8.46
C GLU A 85 -11.54 1.01 9.82
N VAL A 86 -10.38 0.94 10.46
CA VAL A 86 -10.14 1.61 11.74
C VAL A 86 -10.27 3.13 11.59
N ALA A 87 -9.78 3.71 10.50
CA ALA A 87 -9.88 5.15 10.25
C ALA A 87 -11.34 5.58 10.05
N VAL A 88 -12.12 4.85 9.24
CA VAL A 88 -13.56 5.13 9.05
C VAL A 88 -14.32 5.00 10.36
N ARG A 89 -14.04 3.95 11.15
CA ARG A 89 -14.70 3.74 12.44
C ARG A 89 -14.40 4.88 13.42
N ALA A 90 -13.13 5.28 13.51
CA ALA A 90 -12.72 6.39 14.37
C ALA A 90 -13.34 7.73 13.95
N ALA A 91 -13.56 7.94 12.65
CA ALA A 91 -14.15 9.16 12.12
C ALA A 91 -15.68 9.25 12.31
N THR A 92 -16.36 8.11 12.47
CA THR A 92 -17.83 8.04 12.44
C THR A 92 -18.48 7.56 13.73
N ASN A 93 -17.71 6.93 14.64
CA ASN A 93 -18.22 6.26 15.84
C ASN A 93 -19.30 5.19 15.58
N ILE A 94 -19.37 4.66 14.36
CA ILE A 94 -20.32 3.58 14.00
C ILE A 94 -19.80 2.24 14.54
N PRO A 95 -20.62 1.43 15.24
CA PRO A 95 -20.17 0.17 15.86
C PRO A 95 -20.03 -1.00 14.88
N GLU A 96 -20.49 -0.83 13.64
CA GLU A 96 -20.43 -1.85 12.60
C GLU A 96 -18.98 -2.11 12.12
N LEU A 97 -18.80 -3.20 11.37
CA LEU A 97 -17.53 -3.58 10.76
C LEU A 97 -17.70 -3.95 9.28
N GLY A 98 -16.59 -4.01 8.56
CA GLY A 98 -16.53 -4.47 7.19
C GLY A 98 -17.38 -3.62 6.25
N VAL A 99 -18.05 -4.31 5.33
CA VAL A 99 -18.93 -3.70 4.31
C VAL A 99 -20.06 -2.89 4.94
N LYS A 100 -20.62 -3.33 6.07
CA LYS A 100 -21.72 -2.63 6.76
C LYS A 100 -21.26 -1.24 7.22
N LEU A 101 -20.11 -1.18 7.90
CA LEU A 101 -19.50 0.08 8.32
C LEU A 101 -19.29 1.04 7.14
N MET A 102 -18.76 0.56 6.01
CA MET A 102 -18.52 1.42 4.84
C MET A 102 -19.83 1.99 4.28
N ARG A 103 -20.86 1.16 4.16
CA ARG A 103 -22.18 1.58 3.66
C ARG A 103 -22.88 2.57 4.60
N SER A 104 -22.74 2.38 5.90
CA SER A 104 -23.29 3.30 6.90
C SER A 104 -22.52 4.63 6.94
N ALA A 105 -21.19 4.58 6.88
CA ALA A 105 -20.34 5.76 6.91
C ALA A 105 -20.48 6.67 5.68
N PHE A 106 -20.63 6.08 4.50
CA PHE A 106 -20.73 6.79 3.21
C PHE A 106 -22.14 6.74 2.60
N LYS A 107 -23.18 6.54 3.43
CA LYS A 107 -24.56 6.48 2.97
C LYS A 107 -24.91 7.73 2.11
N PRO A 108 -25.46 7.60 0.89
CA PRO A 108 -25.59 8.74 -0.03
C PRO A 108 -26.43 9.92 0.47
N ASP A 109 -27.44 9.62 1.30
CA ASP A 109 -28.40 10.62 1.76
C ASP A 109 -27.98 11.33 3.05
N ASN A 110 -27.23 10.65 3.92
CA ASN A 110 -26.94 11.16 5.27
C ASN A 110 -25.73 10.50 5.95
N GLY A 111 -24.81 9.90 5.19
CA GLY A 111 -23.61 9.29 5.74
C GLY A 111 -22.67 10.33 6.34
N PRO A 112 -22.09 10.08 7.53
CA PRO A 112 -21.21 11.05 8.19
C PRO A 112 -19.95 11.41 7.40
N LEU A 113 -19.47 10.54 6.50
CA LEU A 113 -18.33 10.83 5.61
C LEU A 113 -18.74 11.14 4.17
N THR A 114 -20.05 11.27 3.92
CA THR A 114 -20.57 11.56 2.58
C THR A 114 -20.36 13.02 2.24
N ASP A 115 -19.85 13.25 1.04
CA ASP A 115 -19.78 14.58 0.47
C ASP A 115 -21.16 15.00 -0.07
N MET A 116 -21.81 15.91 0.65
CA MET A 116 -23.15 16.36 0.29
C MET A 116 -23.14 17.45 -0.80
N THR A 117 -21.97 17.90 -1.27
CA THR A 117 -21.86 18.92 -2.33
C THR A 117 -21.76 18.34 -3.73
N VAL A 118 -21.51 17.04 -3.88
CA VAL A 118 -21.42 16.36 -5.19
C VAL A 118 -22.76 15.71 -5.58
N GLU A 119 -22.88 15.34 -6.86
CA GLU A 119 -24.06 14.68 -7.43
C GLU A 119 -24.37 13.34 -6.72
N PRO A 120 -25.65 12.94 -6.58
CA PRO A 120 -26.04 11.70 -5.88
C PRO A 120 -25.37 10.42 -6.42
N GLY A 121 -25.09 10.38 -7.73
CA GLY A 121 -24.36 9.27 -8.36
C GLY A 121 -22.94 9.13 -7.83
N GLU A 122 -22.24 10.24 -7.61
CA GLU A 122 -20.87 10.23 -7.07
C GLU A 122 -20.83 9.79 -5.60
N ARG A 123 -21.86 10.15 -4.82
CA ARG A 123 -22.00 9.70 -3.43
C ARG A 123 -22.14 8.18 -3.36
N SER A 124 -23.00 7.64 -4.22
CA SER A 124 -23.22 6.19 -4.34
C SER A 124 -21.95 5.47 -4.80
N ALA A 125 -21.26 6.01 -5.81
CA ALA A 125 -19.98 5.46 -6.27
C ALA A 125 -18.91 5.47 -5.17
N ARG A 126 -18.85 6.53 -4.34
CA ARG A 126 -17.92 6.62 -3.20
C ARG A 126 -18.19 5.51 -2.18
N MET A 127 -19.45 5.31 -1.83
CA MET A 127 -19.86 4.27 -0.91
C MET A 127 -19.48 2.88 -1.43
N GLU A 128 -19.82 2.59 -2.68
CA GLU A 128 -19.54 1.29 -3.29
C GLU A 128 -18.04 1.04 -3.49
N LEU A 129 -17.23 2.07 -3.74
CA LEU A 129 -15.76 1.96 -3.76
C LEU A 129 -15.21 1.47 -2.42
N PHE A 130 -15.61 2.10 -1.30
CA PHE A 130 -15.16 1.70 0.03
C PHE A 130 -15.68 0.32 0.43
N ALA A 131 -16.97 0.08 0.19
CA ALA A 131 -17.61 -1.20 0.47
C ALA A 131 -16.97 -2.35 -0.33
N GLY A 132 -16.76 -2.14 -1.63
CA GLY A 132 -16.11 -3.07 -2.54
C GLY A 132 -14.66 -3.34 -2.13
N ALA A 133 -13.87 -2.31 -1.84
CA ALA A 133 -12.48 -2.49 -1.41
C ALA A 133 -12.38 -3.34 -0.13
N ILE A 134 -13.16 -3.01 0.91
CA ILE A 134 -13.16 -3.76 2.17
C ILE A 134 -13.68 -5.20 1.97
N GLY A 135 -14.76 -5.36 1.20
CA GLY A 135 -15.32 -6.68 0.88
C GLY A 135 -14.35 -7.56 0.09
N SER A 136 -13.60 -6.96 -0.84
CA SER A 136 -12.71 -7.69 -1.75
C SER A 136 -11.34 -7.99 -1.17
N TYR A 137 -10.78 -7.16 -0.29
CA TYR A 137 -9.38 -7.31 0.13
C TYR A 137 -9.20 -7.51 1.64
N LYS A 138 -10.20 -7.22 2.47
CA LYS A 138 -10.13 -7.50 3.91
C LYS A 138 -10.76 -8.86 4.26
N ASN A 139 -11.84 -9.24 3.58
CA ASN A 139 -12.64 -10.43 3.88
C ASN A 139 -12.17 -11.77 3.27
N PRO A 140 -11.45 -11.86 2.13
CA PRO A 140 -11.06 -13.16 1.59
C PRO A 140 -10.02 -13.89 2.46
N HIS A 141 -9.09 -13.14 3.06
CA HIS A 141 -8.03 -13.68 3.93
C HIS A 141 -8.55 -14.27 5.26
N SER A 142 -9.86 -14.17 5.53
CA SER A 142 -10.49 -14.81 6.70
C SER A 142 -11.15 -16.17 6.37
N HIS A 143 -11.32 -16.51 5.08
CA HIS A 143 -12.09 -17.70 4.66
C HIS A 143 -11.44 -18.53 3.54
N ARG A 144 -10.38 -18.05 2.87
CA ARG A 144 -9.61 -18.80 1.89
C ARG A 144 -8.12 -18.56 2.15
N ASP A 145 -7.32 -19.62 2.14
CA ASP A 145 -5.86 -19.53 2.00
C ASP A 145 -5.52 -19.05 0.59
N VAL A 146 -5.81 -17.78 0.30
CA VAL A 146 -5.27 -17.12 -0.89
C VAL A 146 -3.89 -16.63 -0.50
N THR A 147 -2.86 -17.40 -0.85
CA THR A 147 -1.47 -16.94 -0.80
C THR A 147 -1.30 -15.82 -1.82
N LEU A 148 -1.22 -14.58 -1.34
CA LEU A 148 -0.90 -13.44 -2.17
C LEU A 148 0.61 -13.39 -2.35
N ASP A 149 1.11 -14.08 -3.38
CA ASP A 149 2.56 -14.19 -3.61
C ASP A 149 3.08 -13.15 -4.63
N ASN A 150 2.17 -12.41 -5.26
CA ASN A 150 2.50 -11.39 -6.25
C ASN A 150 2.77 -10.02 -5.60
N PRO A 151 4.03 -9.52 -5.62
CA PRO A 151 4.37 -8.21 -5.06
C PRO A 151 3.65 -7.05 -5.75
N ALA A 152 3.38 -7.15 -7.06
CA ALA A 152 2.74 -6.07 -7.82
C ALA A 152 1.28 -5.92 -7.41
N GLU A 153 0.55 -7.04 -7.28
CA GLU A 153 -0.83 -7.04 -6.80
C GLU A 153 -0.92 -6.50 -5.37
N ALA A 154 -0.02 -6.94 -4.48
CA ALA A 154 0.02 -6.44 -3.12
C ALA A 154 0.29 -4.92 -3.06
N LEU A 155 1.18 -4.43 -3.93
CA LEU A 155 1.47 -3.00 -4.06
C LEU A 155 0.23 -2.22 -4.49
N GLU A 156 -0.50 -2.69 -5.51
CA GLU A 156 -1.72 -2.05 -6.00
C GLU A 156 -2.76 -1.91 -4.90
N VAL A 157 -2.99 -2.98 -4.13
CA VAL A 157 -3.95 -2.97 -3.02
C VAL A 157 -3.49 -2.06 -1.88
N ILE A 158 -2.19 -2.02 -1.57
CA ILE A 158 -1.62 -1.09 -0.59
C ILE A 158 -1.83 0.36 -1.04
N LEU A 159 -1.61 0.67 -2.32
CA LEU A 159 -1.81 2.02 -2.85
C LEU A 159 -3.29 2.41 -2.89
N LEU A 160 -4.19 1.46 -3.16
CA LEU A 160 -5.63 1.66 -3.01
C LEU A 160 -5.97 2.02 -1.57
N ALA A 161 -5.53 1.23 -0.59
CA ALA A 161 -5.76 1.50 0.84
C ALA A 161 -5.19 2.88 1.26
N ASN A 162 -4.00 3.22 0.77
CA ASN A 162 -3.36 4.51 0.97
C ASN A 162 -4.22 5.67 0.44
N HIS A 163 -4.80 5.52 -0.75
CA HIS A 163 -5.70 6.51 -1.33
C HIS A 163 -7.01 6.64 -0.54
N LEU A 164 -7.62 5.53 -0.13
CA LEU A 164 -8.84 5.51 0.68
C LEU A 164 -8.62 6.22 2.03
N MET A 165 -7.48 6.00 2.69
CA MET A 165 -7.11 6.70 3.93
C MET A 165 -7.08 8.22 3.75
N ARG A 166 -6.48 8.72 2.66
CA ARG A 166 -6.44 10.16 2.36
C ARG A 166 -7.83 10.75 2.11
N ILE A 167 -8.72 9.99 1.48
CA ILE A 167 -10.12 10.40 1.33
C ILE A 167 -10.77 10.57 2.71
N VAL A 168 -10.61 9.61 3.62
CA VAL A 168 -11.17 9.70 4.97
C VAL A 168 -10.66 10.94 5.72
N GLU A 169 -9.35 11.22 5.66
CA GLU A 169 -8.77 12.41 6.29
C GLU A 169 -9.35 13.71 5.71
N SER A 170 -9.45 13.80 4.38
CA SER A 170 -10.05 14.96 3.71
C SER A 170 -11.49 15.19 4.19
N ARG A 171 -12.30 14.13 4.35
CA ARG A 171 -13.68 14.25 4.85
C ARG A 171 -13.74 14.70 6.30
N CYS A 172 -12.83 14.22 7.15
CA CYS A 172 -12.76 14.67 8.54
C CYS A 172 -12.39 16.17 8.66
N GLN A 173 -11.50 16.67 7.79
CA GLN A 173 -11.10 18.07 7.77
C GLN A 173 -12.26 18.99 7.34
N THR A 174 -13.01 18.59 6.31
CA THR A 174 -14.20 19.34 5.87
C THR A 174 -15.28 19.40 6.95
N MET A 175 -15.45 18.36 7.76
CA MET A 175 -16.40 18.38 8.89
C MET A 175 -15.98 19.29 10.05
N SER A 176 -14.69 19.65 10.15
CA SER A 176 -14.15 20.46 11.24
C SER A 176 -14.03 21.95 10.90
N SER A 177 -14.36 22.33 9.65
CA SER A 177 -14.31 23.70 9.13
C SER A 177 -15.72 24.26 9.00
#